data_AF-A0A382C977-F1
#
_entry.id   AF-A0A382C977-F1
#
_cell.length_a   1.000
_cell.length_b   1.000
_cell.length_c   1.000
_cell.angle_alpha   90.00
_cell.angle_beta   90.00
_cell.angle_gamma   90.00
#
_symmetry.space_group_name_H-M   'P 1'
#
loop_
_entity.id
_entity.type
_entity.pdbx_description
1 polymer ?
#
loop_
_entity_poly.entity_id
_entity_poly.type
_entity_poly.pdbx_seq_one_letter_code
_entity_poly.pdbx_strand_id
1 'polypeptide(L)'
;MIKKEKTMKVKYNNKNMKLPLDVTETSAEMVTRTNPFSGQSIDLPKFAAVVYDKTIELNLKAERKDATTGQPPGISEHQKDWQKVRDGLDFFRRYFAEQYMVLLD
;
A
#
# COMPACT_ATOMS: atom_id res chain seq x y z
N MET A 1 -21.41 -4.82 -16.32
CA MET A 1 -20.27 -4.04 -16.88
C MET A 1 -19.15 -4.00 -15.84
N ILE A 2 -18.02 -4.64 -16.10
CA ILE A 2 -16.82 -4.47 -15.26
C ILE A 2 -16.19 -3.15 -15.68
N LYS A 3 -16.25 -2.12 -14.84
CA LYS A 3 -15.48 -0.88 -15.07
C LYS A 3 -14.01 -1.28 -15.01
N LYS A 4 -13.27 -1.16 -16.12
CA LYS A 4 -11.81 -1.29 -16.08
C LYS A 4 -11.29 -0.18 -15.16
N GLU A 5 -10.76 -0.56 -14.01
CA GLU A 5 -10.07 0.37 -13.10
C GLU A 5 -8.97 1.10 -13.86
N LYS A 6 -9.03 2.45 -13.84
CA LYS A 6 -8.07 3.31 -14.54
C LYS A 6 -6.81 3.38 -13.69
N THR A 7 -5.92 2.41 -13.86
CA THR A 7 -4.63 2.40 -13.16
C THR A 7 -3.69 3.46 -13.72
N MET A 8 -3.23 4.35 -12.83
CA MET A 8 -2.29 5.43 -13.13
C MET A 8 -0.86 4.91 -13.28
N LYS A 9 -0.03 5.65 -14.03
CA LYS A 9 1.38 5.34 -14.26
C LYS A 9 2.25 6.52 -13.87
N VAL A 10 3.38 6.25 -13.23
CA VAL A 10 4.39 7.24 -12.85
C VAL A 10 5.75 6.80 -13.36
N LYS A 11 6.56 7.74 -13.86
CA LYS A 11 7.97 7.52 -14.17
C LYS A 11 8.80 8.13 -13.05
N TYR A 12 9.56 7.31 -12.32
CA TYR A 12 10.41 7.74 -11.21
C TYR A 12 11.68 6.88 -11.18
N ASN A 13 12.84 7.49 -10.97
CA ASN A 13 14.16 6.82 -10.96
C ASN A 13 14.36 5.85 -12.14
N ASN A 14 14.09 6.31 -13.36
CA ASN A 14 14.16 5.53 -14.61
C ASN A 14 13.27 4.28 -14.67
N LYS A 15 12.36 4.09 -13.72
CA LYS A 15 11.38 3.01 -13.71
C LYS A 15 10.00 3.55 -14.10
N ASN A 16 9.27 2.75 -14.86
CA ASN A 16 7.85 2.97 -15.11
C ASN A 16 7.06 2.13 -14.10
N MET A 17 6.29 2.80 -13.26
CA MET A 17 5.53 2.22 -12.17
C MET A 17 4.05 2.31 -12.48
N LYS A 18 3.31 1.21 -12.28
CA LYS A 18 1.85 1.19 -12.28
C LYS A 18 1.40 1.35 -10.84
N LEU A 19 0.65 2.40 -10.53
CA LEU A 19 0.14 2.62 -9.18
C LEU A 19 -1.00 1.64 -8.90
N PRO A 20 -1.00 0.96 -7.73
CA PRO A 20 -2.09 0.10 -7.30
C PRO A 20 -3.22 0.92 -6.65
N LEU A 21 -4.28 0.23 -6.21
CA LEU A 21 -5.31 0.75 -5.29
C LEU A 21 -6.07 2.00 -5.78
N ASP A 22 -6.18 2.18 -7.10
CA ASP A 22 -6.78 3.37 -7.74
C ASP A 22 -6.21 4.71 -7.24
N VAL A 23 -4.96 4.71 -6.77
CA VAL A 23 -4.27 5.94 -6.34
C VAL A 23 -4.01 6.83 -7.55
N THR A 24 -4.38 8.11 -7.43
CA THR A 24 -4.27 9.12 -8.49
C THR A 24 -3.18 10.17 -8.26
N GLU A 25 -2.60 10.23 -7.05
CA GLU A 25 -1.46 11.08 -6.74
C GLU A 25 -0.22 10.62 -7.50
N THR A 26 0.47 11.56 -8.14
CA THR A 26 1.66 11.29 -8.98
C THR A 26 2.85 12.17 -8.63
N SER A 27 2.73 13.07 -7.65
CA SER A 27 3.80 13.97 -7.23
C SER A 27 5.01 13.21 -6.70
N ALA A 28 6.18 13.58 -7.21
CA ALA A 28 7.48 13.07 -6.77
C ALA A 28 8.11 13.89 -5.63
N GLU A 29 7.36 14.85 -5.07
CA GLU A 29 7.76 15.58 -3.86
C GLU A 29 8.08 14.59 -2.73
N MET A 30 9.23 14.76 -2.07
CA MET A 30 9.63 13.89 -0.97
C MET A 30 8.89 14.29 0.30
N VAL A 31 8.30 13.31 0.96
CA VAL A 31 7.62 13.47 2.25
C VAL A 31 8.12 12.41 3.22
N THR A 32 8.05 12.69 4.52
CA THR A 32 8.43 11.73 5.56
C THR A 32 7.22 10.93 6.03
N ARG A 33 7.44 9.64 6.31
CA ARG A 33 6.51 8.80 7.08
C ARG A 33 7.25 8.15 8.24
N THR A 34 6.54 7.95 9.34
CA THR A 34 7.04 7.32 10.56
C THR A 34 6.25 6.06 10.84
N ASN A 35 6.95 4.94 11.03
CA ASN A 35 6.34 3.70 11.48
C ASN A 35 5.87 3.87 12.94
N PRO A 36 4.57 3.76 13.23
CA PRO A 36 4.06 3.99 14.59
C PRO A 36 4.47 2.92 15.60
N PHE A 37 4.93 1.74 15.15
CA PHE A 37 5.34 0.64 16.02
C PHE A 37 6.82 0.72 16.40
N SER A 38 7.69 1.06 15.45
CA SER A 38 9.14 1.15 15.69
C SER A 38 9.65 2.57 15.95
N GLY A 39 8.88 3.59 15.58
CA GLY A 39 9.30 5.00 15.63
C GLY A 39 10.28 5.40 14.53
N GLN A 40 10.72 4.47 13.68
CA GLN A 40 11.62 4.77 12.57
C GLN A 40 10.92 5.59 11.49
N SER A 41 11.66 6.48 10.84
CA SER A 41 11.15 7.35 9.78
C SER A 41 11.97 7.22 8.50
N ILE A 42 11.31 7.39 7.36
CA ILE A 42 11.97 7.39 6.05
C ILE A 42 11.25 8.34 5.10
N ASP A 43 12.02 8.95 4.20
CA ASP A 43 11.49 9.78 3.12
C ASP A 43 11.12 8.93 1.91
N LEU A 44 10.01 9.29 1.28
CA LEU A 44 9.54 8.69 0.04
C LEU A 44 8.76 9.69 -0.83
N PRO A 45 8.66 9.47 -2.15
CA PRO A 45 7.82 10.31 -3.01
C PRO A 45 6.37 10.30 -2.55
N LYS A 46 5.68 11.44 -2.66
CA LYS A 46 4.30 11.60 -2.21
C LYS A 46 3.34 10.58 -2.82
N PHE A 47 3.51 10.21 -4.10
CA PHE A 47 2.71 9.14 -4.70
C PHE A 47 2.89 7.80 -3.97
N ALA A 48 4.11 7.46 -3.55
CA ALA A 48 4.39 6.24 -2.80
C ALA A 48 3.86 6.34 -1.37
N ALA A 49 3.97 7.51 -0.73
CA ALA A 49 3.38 7.77 0.59
C ALA A 49 1.87 7.54 0.60
N VAL A 50 1.14 7.99 -0.44
CA VAL A 50 -0.31 7.73 -0.55
C VAL A 50 -0.60 6.24 -0.74
N VAL A 51 0.22 5.50 -1.50
CA VAL A 51 0.09 4.03 -1.61
C VAL A 51 0.34 3.36 -0.26
N TYR A 52 1.33 3.80 0.52
CA TYR A 52 1.58 3.32 1.88
C TYR A 52 0.37 3.56 2.79
N ASP A 53 -0.08 4.81 2.89
CA ASP A 53 -1.22 5.20 3.74
C ASP A 53 -2.47 4.37 3.38
N LYS A 54 -2.70 4.15 2.07
CA LYS A 54 -3.82 3.32 1.60
C LYS A 54 -3.66 1.84 1.92
N THR A 55 -2.45 1.30 1.86
CA THR A 55 -2.15 -0.09 2.22
C THR A 55 -2.42 -0.34 3.70
N ILE A 56 -2.00 0.59 4.58
CA ILE A 56 -2.28 0.53 6.02
C ILE A 56 -3.77 0.63 6.31
N GLU A 57 -4.48 1.57 5.66
CA GLU A 57 -5.94 1.71 5.79
C GLU A 57 -6.67 0.39 5.45
N LEU A 58 -6.26 -0.25 4.35
CA LEU A 58 -6.85 -1.51 3.89
C LEU A 58 -6.51 -2.69 4.81
N ASN A 59 -5.29 -2.75 5.33
CA ASN A 59 -4.90 -3.77 6.30
C ASN A 59 -5.79 -3.70 7.55
N LEU A 60 -5.91 -2.52 8.15
CA LEU A 60 -6.76 -2.30 9.33
C LEU A 60 -8.23 -2.63 9.06
N LYS A 61 -8.74 -2.34 7.86
CA LYS A 61 -10.11 -2.70 7.46
C LYS A 61 -10.30 -4.20 7.32
N ALA A 62 -9.34 -4.90 6.71
CA ALA A 62 -9.39 -6.35 6.53
C ALA A 62 -9.34 -7.07 7.88
N GLU A 63 -8.39 -6.70 8.75
CA GLU A 63 -8.27 -7.26 10.11
C GLU A 63 -9.54 -7.05 10.94
N ARG A 64 -10.11 -5.84 10.93
CA ARG A 64 -11.37 -5.56 11.63
C ARG A 64 -12.50 -6.45 11.10
N LYS A 65 -12.60 -6.60 9.78
CA LYS A 65 -13.63 -7.42 9.16
C LYS A 65 -13.48 -8.89 9.55
N ASP A 66 -12.28 -9.44 9.48
CA ASP A 66 -11.94 -10.78 9.94
C ASP A 66 -12.40 -10.96 11.40
N ALA A 67 -12.00 -10.03 12.28
CA ALA A 67 -12.37 -10.03 13.70
C ALA A 67 -13.88 -9.99 13.93
N THR A 68 -14.63 -9.14 13.19
CA THR A 68 -16.10 -9.10 13.32
C THR A 68 -16.80 -10.38 12.90
N THR A 69 -16.15 -11.20 12.08
CA THR A 69 -16.65 -12.50 11.63
C THR A 69 -16.06 -13.69 12.41
N GLY A 70 -15.27 -13.42 13.47
CA GLY A 70 -14.61 -14.46 14.26
C GLY A 70 -13.53 -15.24 13.50
N GLN A 71 -12.98 -14.66 12.43
CA GLN A 71 -11.98 -15.30 11.58
C GLN A 71 -10.57 -14.76 11.91
N PRO A 72 -9.52 -15.59 11.82
CA PRO A 72 -8.15 -15.14 12.01
C PRO A 72 -7.75 -14.13 10.92
N PRO A 73 -6.97 -13.07 11.27
CA PRO A 73 -6.42 -12.14 10.29
C PRO A 73 -5.69 -12.85 9.14
N GLY A 74 -6.09 -12.57 7.91
CA GLY A 74 -5.46 -13.11 6.70
C GLY A 74 -5.86 -14.53 6.35
N ILE A 75 -6.48 -15.27 7.28
CA ILE A 75 -7.01 -16.62 7.11
C ILE A 75 -8.53 -16.54 7.21
N SER A 76 -9.12 -15.81 6.27
CA SER A 76 -10.55 -15.51 6.25
C SER A 76 -11.15 -15.69 4.85
N GLU A 77 -12.48 -15.70 4.75
CA GLU A 77 -13.21 -15.65 3.47
C GLU A 77 -13.05 -14.29 2.75
N HIS A 78 -12.55 -13.27 3.45
CA HIS A 78 -12.38 -11.91 2.97
C HIS A 78 -11.12 -11.72 2.11
N GLN A 79 -10.67 -12.77 1.41
CA GLN A 79 -9.43 -12.77 0.61
C GLN A 79 -9.37 -11.68 -0.47
N LYS A 80 -10.52 -11.18 -0.93
CA LYS A 80 -10.57 -10.04 -1.87
C LYS A 80 -10.07 -8.74 -1.24
N ASP A 81 -10.27 -8.55 0.06
CA ASP A 81 -9.79 -7.38 0.79
C ASP A 81 -8.27 -7.52 1.06
N TRP A 82 -7.85 -8.72 1.48
CA TRP A 82 -6.44 -9.07 1.64
C TRP A 82 -5.64 -8.99 0.34
N GLN A 83 -6.26 -9.25 -0.82
CA GLN A 83 -5.59 -9.08 -2.10
C GLN A 83 -5.18 -7.63 -2.34
N LYS A 84 -6.00 -6.65 -1.94
CA LYS A 84 -5.65 -5.23 -2.07
C LYS A 84 -4.48 -4.87 -1.15
N VAL A 85 -4.44 -5.42 0.06
CA VAL A 85 -3.28 -5.25 0.96
C VAL A 85 -2.02 -5.77 0.28
N ARG A 86 -2.06 -7.00 -0.27
CA ARG A 86 -0.94 -7.60 -1.01
C ARG A 86 -0.51 -6.78 -2.21
N ASP A 87 -1.43 -6.22 -2.99
CA ASP A 87 -1.09 -5.36 -4.13
C ASP A 87 -0.30 -4.12 -3.72
N GLY A 88 -0.61 -3.52 -2.56
CA GLY A 88 0.15 -2.43 -1.95
C GLY A 88 1.54 -2.87 -1.49
N LEU A 89 1.62 -3.99 -0.77
CA LEU A 89 2.90 -4.56 -0.31
C LEU A 89 3.83 -4.92 -1.48
N ASP A 90 3.28 -5.52 -2.53
CA ASP A 90 4.04 -5.93 -3.72
C ASP A 90 4.57 -4.73 -4.52
N PHE A 91 3.83 -3.63 -4.55
CA PHE A 91 4.33 -2.36 -5.10
C PHE A 91 5.58 -1.89 -4.35
N PHE A 92 5.53 -1.90 -3.01
CA PHE A 92 6.67 -1.51 -2.19
C PHE A 92 7.86 -2.45 -2.33
N ARG A 93 7.65 -3.77 -2.24
CA ARG A 93 8.71 -4.77 -2.45
C ARG A 93 9.41 -4.60 -3.79
N ARG A 94 8.68 -4.23 -4.85
CA ARG A 94 9.22 -4.09 -6.20
C ARG A 94 9.97 -2.79 -6.46
N TYR A 95 9.51 -1.68 -5.89
CA TYR A 95 9.97 -0.34 -6.26
C TYR A 95 10.62 0.45 -5.13
N PHE A 96 10.32 0.11 -3.87
CA PHE A 96 10.66 0.86 -2.66
C PHE A 96 11.07 -0.09 -1.52
N ALA A 97 12.06 -0.95 -1.78
CA ALA A 97 12.46 -2.02 -0.85
C ALA A 97 12.93 -1.47 0.51
N GLU A 98 13.66 -0.35 0.55
CA GLU A 98 14.10 0.26 1.81
C GLU A 98 12.91 0.79 2.62
N GLN A 99 11.97 1.48 1.97
CA GLN A 99 10.74 1.97 2.60
C GLN A 99 9.86 0.82 3.07
N TYR A 100 9.84 -0.30 2.35
CA TYR A 100 9.15 -1.52 2.78
C TYR A 100 9.72 -1.99 4.12
N MET A 101 11.03 -2.15 4.24
CA MET A 101 11.68 -2.63 5.47
C MET A 101 11.48 -1.70 6.67
N VAL A 102 11.32 -0.39 6.45
CA VAL A 102 11.11 0.58 7.54
C VAL A 102 9.65 0.72 7.94
N LEU A 103 8.74 0.71 6.97
CA LEU A 103 7.33 1.09 7.19
C LEU A 103 6.35 -0.09 7.22
N LEU A 104 6.68 -1.23 6.62
CA LEU A 104 5.72 -2.29 6.28
C LEU A 104 6.17 -3.72 6.66
N ASP A 105 7.42 -3.92 7.05
CA ASP A 105 7.92 -5.17 7.66
C ASP A 105 7.61 -5.20 9.16
#